data_AF-A0A3D3R6M9-F1
#
_entry.id   AF-A0A3D3R6M9-F1
#
_cell.length_a   1.000
_cell.length_b   1.000
_cell.length_c   1.000
_cell.angle_alpha   90.00
_cell.angle_beta   90.00
_cell.angle_gamma   90.00
#
_symmetry.space_group_name_H-M   'P 1'
#
loop_
_entity.id
_entity.type
_entity.pdbx_description
1 polymer ?
#
loop_
_entity_poly.entity_id
_entity_poly.type
_entity_poly.pdbx_seq_one_letter_code
_entity_poly.pdbx_strand_id
1 'polypeptide(L)'
;MNTLVQTLLDISKSRRSILVPILLLAFMLAITPVPFVMSLDAAAGPEGVDVRFFRKKLELAKHDLQTAVKANQRVPNLTSKLMMIRLQNQVDYTETLLKHATAKADHDLHVIHLQNVKNDVTIAEQQLAWAKDVNQQHAGLVSDDEVKRLKLSVDLARLALEKAKQPKIKADPLHHLQWQIDRLRSELLNLQVEFERIR
;
A
#
# COMPACT_ATOMS: atom_id res chain seq x y z
N MET A 1 18.23 55.33 -67.86
CA MET A 1 16.96 55.04 -67.18
C MET A 1 17.12 53.84 -66.28
N ASN A 2 17.13 53.95 -64.96
CA ASN A 2 17.47 55.04 -64.05
C ASN A 2 17.15 54.45 -62.68
N THR A 3 18.16 54.33 -61.83
CA THR A 3 18.10 54.78 -60.42
C THR A 3 16.87 54.42 -59.57
N LEU A 4 16.17 53.32 -59.85
CA LEU A 4 15.11 52.78 -58.99
C LEU A 4 15.21 51.26 -58.74
N VAL A 5 16.04 50.52 -59.49
CA VAL A 5 16.18 49.05 -59.32
C VAL A 5 17.41 48.66 -58.49
N GLN A 6 18.46 49.50 -58.42
CA GLN A 6 19.62 49.23 -57.56
C GLN A 6 19.42 49.63 -56.09
N THR A 7 18.49 50.53 -55.77
CA THR A 7 18.16 50.91 -54.39
C THR A 7 17.27 49.90 -53.66
N LEU A 8 16.68 48.93 -54.37
CA LEU A 8 15.85 47.88 -53.76
C LEU A 8 16.61 46.57 -53.45
N LEU A 9 17.83 46.39 -53.97
CA LEU A 9 18.63 45.18 -53.70
C LEU A 9 19.64 45.34 -52.55
N ASP A 10 20.04 46.56 -52.19
CA ASP A 10 20.96 46.80 -51.07
C ASP A 10 20.28 46.89 -49.69
N ILE A 11 18.95 47.01 -49.62
CA ILE A 11 18.23 46.94 -48.33
C ILE A 11 18.13 45.48 -47.83
N SER A 12 18.38 44.49 -48.69
CA SER A 12 18.26 43.07 -48.34
C SER A 12 19.48 42.47 -47.62
N LYS A 13 20.61 43.19 -47.54
CA LYS A 13 21.89 42.62 -47.05
C LYS A 13 22.46 43.23 -45.77
N SER A 14 21.83 44.28 -45.20
CA SER A 14 22.34 44.95 -43.99
C SER A 14 21.34 44.97 -42.81
N ARG A 15 20.47 43.96 -42.69
CA ARG A 15 19.62 43.76 -41.49
C ARG A 15 19.58 42.30 -41.01
N ARG A 16 20.67 41.56 -41.20
CA ARG A 16 20.92 40.29 -40.53
C ARG A 16 22.08 40.48 -39.54
N SER A 17 21.83 41.03 -38.34
CA SER A 17 22.76 40.79 -37.23
C SER A 17 22.27 41.21 -35.84
N ILE A 18 21.34 42.16 -35.67
CA ILE A 18 21.08 42.68 -34.30
C ILE A 18 19.60 42.97 -34.04
N LEU A 19 18.71 41.99 -34.26
CA LEU A 19 17.33 42.04 -33.74
C LEU A 19 16.80 40.63 -33.45
N VAL A 20 17.62 39.76 -32.84
CA VAL A 20 17.22 38.40 -32.46
C VAL A 20 17.21 38.10 -30.95
N PRO A 21 17.77 38.89 -30.00
CA PRO A 21 17.63 38.51 -28.59
C PRO A 21 16.63 39.33 -27.76
N ILE A 22 15.77 40.19 -28.33
CA ILE A 22 14.96 41.13 -27.51
C ILE A 22 13.44 40.91 -27.58
N LEU A 23 12.90 40.18 -28.56
CA LEU A 23 11.46 39.86 -28.61
C LEU A 23 11.12 38.40 -28.29
N LEU A 24 11.99 37.71 -27.54
CA LEU A 24 11.67 36.50 -26.77
C LEU A 24 11.71 36.79 -25.25
N LEU A 25 11.71 38.07 -24.86
CA LEU A 25 11.77 38.52 -23.48
C LEU A 25 10.44 39.11 -22.97
N ALA A 26 9.34 38.94 -23.70
CA ALA A 26 8.02 39.45 -23.34
C ALA A 26 6.94 38.36 -23.15
N PHE A 27 7.34 37.08 -23.13
CA PHE A 27 6.45 35.94 -22.84
C PHE A 27 7.02 35.01 -21.75
N MET A 28 7.82 35.57 -20.84
CA MET A 28 8.45 34.88 -19.70
C MET A 28 8.19 35.63 -18.38
N LEU A 29 7.04 36.30 -18.26
CA LEU A 29 6.66 37.02 -17.04
C LEU A 29 5.13 36.99 -16.83
N ALA A 30 4.57 35.77 -16.82
CA ALA A 30 3.21 35.53 -16.31
C ALA A 30 3.03 34.11 -15.74
N ILE A 31 4.12 33.48 -15.29
CA ILE A 31 4.03 32.36 -14.35
C ILE A 31 4.46 32.95 -13.02
N THR A 32 3.52 33.53 -12.29
CA THR A 32 3.73 33.71 -10.86
C THR A 32 4.03 32.31 -10.31
N PRO A 33 5.17 32.08 -9.63
CA PRO A 33 5.27 30.92 -8.79
C PRO A 33 4.18 31.11 -7.75
N VAL A 34 3.05 30.42 -7.90
CA VAL A 34 2.14 30.24 -6.77
C VAL A 34 3.03 29.58 -5.73
N PRO A 35 3.36 30.24 -4.61
CA PRO A 35 4.05 29.54 -3.57
C PRO A 35 3.02 28.49 -3.13
N PHE A 36 3.28 27.23 -3.50
CA PHE A 36 2.63 26.10 -2.87
C PHE A 36 3.21 26.07 -1.46
N VAL A 37 2.76 27.02 -0.63
CA VAL A 37 2.85 26.91 0.80
C VAL A 37 1.96 25.71 1.09
N MET A 38 2.57 24.53 1.15
CA MET A 38 2.03 23.49 2.01
C MET A 38 1.97 24.14 3.39
N SER A 39 0.81 24.72 3.71
CA SER A 39 0.49 25.05 5.06
C SER A 39 0.45 23.71 5.78
N LEU A 40 1.61 23.34 6.34
CA LEU A 40 1.75 22.50 7.51
C LEU A 40 1.25 23.30 8.72
N ASP A 41 0.08 23.95 8.63
CA ASP A 41 -0.75 24.20 9.80
C ASP A 41 -1.29 22.84 10.23
N ALA A 42 -0.38 22.09 10.86
CA ALA A 42 -0.72 21.15 11.89
C ALA A 42 -1.59 21.90 12.88
N ALA A 43 -2.91 21.79 12.72
CA ALA A 43 -3.86 22.16 13.75
C ALA A 43 -3.40 21.47 15.04
N ALA A 44 -2.82 22.27 15.93
CA ALA A 44 -2.18 21.86 17.15
C ALA A 44 -3.23 21.42 18.17
N GLY A 45 -3.80 20.24 17.98
CA GLY A 45 -4.17 19.42 19.13
C GLY A 45 -2.88 18.96 19.83
N PRO A 46 -2.91 18.70 21.15
CA PRO A 46 -1.74 18.23 21.91
C PRO A 46 -1.18 16.87 21.45
N GLU A 47 -1.77 16.28 20.41
CA GLU A 47 -1.48 14.96 19.89
C GLU A 47 -1.46 14.97 18.36
N GLY A 48 -0.45 14.32 17.76
CA GLY A 48 -0.27 14.26 16.30
C GLY A 48 -1.44 13.56 15.58
N VAL A 49 -1.68 13.96 14.33
CA VAL A 49 -2.78 13.44 13.49
C VAL A 49 -2.73 11.90 13.39
N ASP A 50 -1.54 11.33 13.19
CA ASP A 50 -1.34 9.88 13.05
C ASP A 50 -1.75 9.11 14.30
N VAL A 51 -1.44 9.64 15.49
CA VAL A 51 -1.84 9.01 16.76
C VAL A 51 -3.36 8.99 16.88
N ARG A 52 -4.02 10.11 16.56
CA ARG A 52 -5.50 10.18 16.58
C ARG A 52 -6.12 9.22 15.56
N PHE A 53 -5.55 9.16 14.36
CA PHE A 53 -5.99 8.26 13.29
C PHE A 53 -5.86 6.79 13.71
N PHE A 54 -4.68 6.36 14.16
CA PHE A 54 -4.46 4.97 14.58
C PHE A 54 -5.25 4.59 15.83
N ARG A 55 -5.51 5.54 16.74
CA ARG A 55 -6.43 5.30 17.86
C ARG A 55 -7.83 4.96 17.37
N LYS A 56 -8.38 5.75 16.44
CA LYS A 56 -9.72 5.49 15.90
C LYS A 56 -9.78 4.21 15.08
N LYS A 57 -8.73 3.89 14.33
CA LYS A 57 -8.60 2.60 13.66
C LYS A 57 -8.59 1.43 14.65
N LEU A 58 -7.90 1.58 15.79
CA LEU A 58 -7.85 0.55 16.82
C LEU A 58 -9.21 0.36 17.49
N GLU A 59 -9.91 1.46 17.79
CA GLU A 59 -11.27 1.44 18.33
C GLU A 59 -12.23 0.66 17.41
N LEU A 60 -12.18 0.93 16.10
CA LEU A 60 -12.97 0.18 15.11
C LEU A 60 -12.60 -1.31 15.09
N ALA A 61 -11.31 -1.64 15.00
CA ALA A 61 -10.86 -3.05 14.97
C ALA A 61 -11.31 -3.83 16.22
N LYS A 62 -11.23 -3.20 17.40
CA LYS A 62 -11.70 -3.79 18.66
C LYS A 62 -13.22 -3.98 18.67
N HIS A 63 -13.95 -3.00 18.16
CA HIS A 63 -15.40 -3.09 18.04
C HIS A 63 -15.84 -4.24 17.11
N ASP A 64 -15.19 -4.41 15.96
CA ASP A 64 -15.49 -5.48 15.01
C ASP A 64 -15.20 -6.87 15.63
N LEU A 65 -14.05 -7.03 16.28
CA LEU A 65 -13.72 -8.25 17.01
C LEU A 65 -14.75 -8.54 18.12
N GLN A 66 -15.08 -7.53 18.93
CA GLN A 66 -16.05 -7.70 20.01
C GLN A 66 -17.44 -8.06 19.49
N THR A 67 -17.85 -7.50 18.35
CA THR A 67 -19.10 -7.83 17.68
C THR A 67 -19.12 -9.30 17.26
N ALA A 68 -18.05 -9.78 16.64
CA ALA A 68 -17.90 -11.19 16.27
C ALA A 68 -17.89 -12.13 17.48
N VAL A 69 -17.22 -11.76 18.58
CA VAL A 69 -17.25 -12.52 19.84
C VAL A 69 -18.67 -12.62 20.38
N LYS A 70 -19.40 -11.49 20.47
CA LYS A 70 -20.80 -11.46 20.95
C LYS A 70 -21.72 -12.28 20.05
N ALA A 71 -21.50 -12.25 18.74
CA ALA A 71 -22.24 -13.06 17.78
C ALA A 71 -22.01 -14.57 18.06
N ASN A 72 -20.76 -14.98 18.28
CA ASN A 72 -20.41 -16.37 18.58
C ASN A 72 -20.91 -16.86 19.95
N GLN A 73 -21.06 -15.97 20.93
CA GLN A 73 -21.66 -16.30 22.22
C GLN A 73 -23.16 -16.63 22.09
N ARG A 74 -23.87 -15.98 21.15
CA ARG A 74 -25.30 -16.20 20.90
C ARG A 74 -25.55 -17.41 20.02
N VAL A 75 -24.75 -17.54 18.96
CA VAL A 75 -24.82 -18.64 18.01
C VAL A 75 -23.41 -19.18 17.83
N PRO A 76 -23.10 -20.36 18.40
CA PRO A 76 -21.77 -20.95 18.28
C PRO A 76 -21.32 -21.04 16.81
N ASN A 77 -20.10 -20.59 16.55
CA ASN A 77 -19.45 -20.60 15.23
C ASN A 77 -20.15 -19.76 14.14
N LEU A 78 -21.01 -18.80 14.50
CA LEU A 78 -21.64 -17.88 13.53
C LEU A 78 -20.59 -17.10 12.72
N THR A 79 -19.57 -16.59 13.41
CA THR A 79 -18.33 -16.10 12.82
C THR A 79 -17.30 -17.22 12.86
N SER A 80 -16.78 -17.58 11.68
CA SER A 80 -15.80 -18.67 11.54
C SER A 80 -14.53 -18.41 12.34
N LYS A 81 -13.85 -19.47 12.80
CA LYS A 81 -12.56 -19.38 13.50
C LYS A 81 -11.52 -18.57 12.70
N LEU A 82 -11.51 -18.73 11.37
CA LEU A 82 -10.61 -17.98 10.50
C LEU A 82 -10.89 -16.47 10.52
N MET A 83 -12.16 -16.08 10.49
CA MET A 83 -12.53 -14.68 10.60
C MET A 83 -12.17 -14.11 11.98
N MET A 84 -12.36 -14.89 13.05
CA MET A 84 -11.91 -14.48 14.39
C MET A 84 -10.40 -14.19 14.44
N ILE A 85 -9.59 -15.05 13.81
CA ILE A 85 -8.14 -14.84 13.70
C ILE A 85 -7.83 -13.57 12.90
N ARG A 86 -8.51 -13.32 11.78
CA ARG A 86 -8.33 -12.10 10.96
C ARG A 86 -8.64 -10.83 11.76
N LEU A 87 -9.75 -10.82 12.51
CA LEU A 87 -10.14 -9.70 13.36
C LEU A 87 -9.13 -9.46 14.49
N GLN A 88 -8.64 -10.53 15.13
CA GLN A 88 -7.58 -10.40 16.14
C GLN A 88 -6.29 -9.84 15.53
N ASN A 89 -5.86 -10.37 14.37
CA ASN A 89 -4.69 -9.88 13.66
C ASN A 89 -4.82 -8.38 13.30
N GLN A 90 -6.02 -7.91 12.97
CA GLN A 90 -6.28 -6.50 12.69
C GLN A 90 -6.15 -5.62 13.95
N VAL A 91 -6.59 -6.12 15.12
CA VAL A 91 -6.37 -5.46 16.41
C VAL A 91 -4.87 -5.37 16.68
N ASP A 92 -4.15 -6.50 16.68
CA ASP A 92 -2.72 -6.56 17.01
C ASP A 92 -1.87 -5.66 16.08
N TYR A 93 -2.21 -5.66 14.78
CA TYR A 93 -1.56 -4.78 13.81
C TYR A 93 -1.79 -3.30 14.12
N THR A 94 -3.03 -2.93 14.45
CA THR A 94 -3.37 -1.53 14.70
C THR A 94 -2.83 -1.05 16.05
N GLU A 95 -2.73 -1.93 17.05
CA GLU A 95 -2.03 -1.66 18.30
C GLU A 95 -0.55 -1.38 18.05
N THR A 96 0.09 -2.15 17.17
CA THR A 96 1.48 -1.93 16.76
C THR A 96 1.64 -0.57 16.09
N LEU A 97 0.76 -0.21 15.15
CA LEU A 97 0.75 1.11 14.49
C LEU A 97 0.61 2.25 15.50
N LEU A 98 -0.33 2.15 16.45
CA LEU A 98 -0.55 3.18 17.47
C LEU A 98 0.66 3.30 18.42
N LYS A 99 1.25 2.17 18.82
CA LYS A 99 2.47 2.17 19.65
C LYS A 99 3.62 2.86 18.92
N HIS A 100 3.79 2.60 17.63
CA HIS A 100 4.81 3.28 16.83
C HIS A 100 4.55 4.79 16.69
N ALA A 101 3.31 5.21 16.42
CA ALA A 101 2.99 6.64 16.30
C ALA A 101 3.14 7.42 17.62
N THR A 102 3.01 6.75 18.77
CA THR A 102 3.14 7.36 20.10
C THR A 102 4.56 7.34 20.65
N ALA A 103 5.36 6.32 20.29
CA ALA A 103 6.78 6.30 20.60
C ALA A 103 7.50 7.33 19.73
N LYS A 104 8.04 8.40 20.33
CA LYS A 104 8.87 9.42 19.67
C LYS A 104 10.24 8.88 19.18
N ALA A 105 10.31 7.60 18.83
CA ALA A 105 11.50 6.87 18.41
C ALA A 105 11.51 6.70 16.89
N ASP A 106 12.65 6.23 16.38
CA ASP A 106 12.86 6.01 14.96
C ASP A 106 11.78 5.10 14.36
N HIS A 107 11.17 5.54 13.26
CA HIS A 107 9.96 4.94 12.67
C HIS A 107 10.34 3.76 11.78
N ASP A 108 10.70 2.62 12.39
CA ASP A 108 11.01 1.40 11.64
C ASP A 108 9.72 0.73 11.12
N LEU A 109 9.16 1.28 10.03
CA LEU A 109 7.96 0.75 9.35
C LEU A 109 8.15 -0.71 8.94
N HIS A 110 9.38 -1.16 8.70
CA HIS A 110 9.66 -2.53 8.33
C HIS A 110 9.19 -3.53 9.40
N VAL A 111 9.33 -3.21 10.69
CA VAL A 111 8.87 -4.06 11.79
C VAL A 111 7.36 -4.26 11.72
N ILE A 112 6.62 -3.19 11.43
CA ILE A 112 5.17 -3.19 11.31
C ILE A 112 4.74 -4.08 10.12
N HIS A 113 5.38 -3.90 8.97
CA HIS A 113 5.08 -4.71 7.78
C HIS A 113 5.47 -6.17 7.95
N LEU A 114 6.57 -6.46 8.65
CA LEU A 114 6.99 -7.83 8.94
C LEU A 114 5.96 -8.57 9.80
N GLN A 115 5.31 -7.88 10.75
CA GLN A 115 4.24 -8.48 11.54
C GLN A 115 3.04 -8.90 10.67
N ASN A 116 2.66 -8.10 9.67
CA ASN A 116 1.60 -8.50 8.74
C ASN A 116 1.93 -9.77 7.97
N VAL A 117 3.16 -9.89 7.45
CA VAL A 117 3.56 -11.09 6.71
C VAL A 117 3.52 -12.33 7.60
N LYS A 118 3.88 -12.21 8.88
CA LYS A 118 3.75 -13.32 9.85
C LYS A 118 2.29 -13.71 10.04
N ASN A 119 1.39 -12.72 10.14
CA ASN A 119 -0.04 -12.97 10.28
C ASN A 119 -0.61 -13.73 9.06
N ASP A 120 -0.12 -13.44 7.85
CA ASP A 120 -0.55 -14.15 6.64
C ASP A 120 -0.14 -15.63 6.66
N VAL A 121 1.07 -15.93 7.13
CA VAL A 121 1.52 -17.32 7.32
C VAL A 121 0.57 -18.06 8.26
N THR A 122 0.26 -17.47 9.41
CA THR A 122 -0.68 -18.06 10.37
C THR A 122 -2.05 -18.32 9.75
N ILE A 123 -2.58 -17.38 8.96
CA ILE A 123 -3.86 -17.52 8.28
C ILE A 123 -3.83 -18.68 7.28
N ALA A 124 -2.80 -18.73 6.42
CA ALA A 124 -2.67 -19.78 5.41
C ALA A 124 -2.54 -21.17 6.06
N GLU A 125 -1.74 -21.28 7.12
CA GLU A 125 -1.56 -22.54 7.86
C GLU A 125 -2.87 -23.03 8.48
N GLN A 126 -3.66 -22.11 9.04
CA GLN A 126 -4.96 -22.45 9.62
C GLN A 126 -6.00 -22.86 8.57
N GLN A 127 -5.96 -22.27 7.38
CA GLN A 127 -6.82 -22.71 6.28
C GLN A 127 -6.48 -24.13 5.83
N LEU A 128 -5.20 -24.44 5.67
CA LEU A 128 -4.76 -25.80 5.32
C LEU A 128 -5.09 -26.82 6.42
N ALA A 129 -4.89 -26.45 7.69
CA ALA A 129 -5.24 -27.30 8.83
C ALA A 129 -6.73 -27.61 8.85
N TRP A 130 -7.58 -26.58 8.70
CA TRP A 130 -9.03 -26.76 8.62
C TRP A 130 -9.43 -27.73 7.48
N ALA A 131 -8.88 -27.56 6.29
CA ALA A 131 -9.21 -28.43 5.15
C ALA A 131 -8.84 -29.89 5.41
N LYS A 132 -7.70 -30.13 6.06
CA LYS A 132 -7.27 -31.48 6.47
C LYS A 132 -8.19 -32.07 7.53
N ASP A 133 -8.52 -31.31 8.57
CA ASP A 133 -9.40 -31.76 9.65
C ASP A 133 -10.79 -32.12 9.11
N VAL A 134 -11.31 -31.31 8.19
CA VAL A 134 -12.57 -31.59 7.50
C VAL A 134 -12.49 -32.89 6.70
N ASN A 135 -11.43 -33.11 5.94
CA ASN A 135 -11.25 -34.35 5.17
C ASN A 135 -11.04 -35.59 6.05
N GLN A 136 -10.51 -35.44 7.26
CA GLN A 136 -10.41 -36.53 8.24
C GLN A 136 -11.79 -36.97 8.75
N GLN A 137 -12.71 -36.02 8.93
CA GLN A 137 -14.07 -36.29 9.40
C GLN A 137 -15.00 -36.70 8.26
N HIS A 138 -14.80 -36.11 7.08
CA HIS A 138 -15.63 -36.27 5.89
C HIS A 138 -14.72 -36.37 4.66
N ALA A 139 -14.33 -37.60 4.31
CA ALA A 139 -13.42 -37.85 3.20
C ALA A 139 -13.90 -37.19 1.90
N GLY A 140 -13.03 -36.38 1.28
CA GLY A 140 -13.30 -35.73 0.00
C GLY A 140 -14.22 -34.51 0.06
N LEU A 141 -14.63 -34.03 1.25
CA LEU A 141 -15.45 -32.82 1.36
C LEU A 141 -14.70 -31.58 0.84
N VAL A 142 -13.39 -31.51 1.08
CA VAL A 142 -12.48 -30.60 0.40
C VAL A 142 -11.72 -31.39 -0.66
N SER A 143 -11.77 -30.95 -1.92
CA SER A 143 -11.10 -31.65 -3.02
C SER A 143 -9.58 -31.68 -2.87
N ASP A 144 -8.92 -32.68 -3.45
CA ASP A 144 -7.45 -32.79 -3.41
C ASP A 144 -6.75 -31.59 -4.06
N ASP A 145 -7.33 -31.04 -5.14
CA ASP A 145 -6.83 -29.83 -5.79
C ASP A 145 -6.90 -28.61 -4.86
N GLU A 146 -7.97 -28.51 -4.06
CA GLU A 146 -8.13 -27.44 -3.09
C GLU A 146 -7.15 -27.57 -1.94
N VAL A 147 -6.96 -28.78 -1.40
CA VAL A 147 -5.93 -29.05 -0.38
C VAL A 147 -4.54 -28.72 -0.92
N LYS A 148 -4.24 -29.09 -2.17
CA LYS A 148 -2.97 -28.77 -2.83
C LYS A 148 -2.78 -27.26 -2.99
N ARG A 149 -3.81 -26.53 -3.40
CA ARG A 149 -3.79 -25.06 -3.47
C ARG A 149 -3.47 -24.44 -2.11
N LEU A 150 -4.16 -24.89 -1.05
CA LEU A 150 -3.92 -24.38 0.30
C LEU A 150 -2.49 -24.66 0.78
N LYS A 151 -1.92 -25.82 0.43
CA LYS A 151 -0.51 -26.12 0.69
C LYS A 151 0.42 -25.14 -0.02
N LEU A 152 0.20 -24.89 -1.31
CA LEU A 152 0.99 -23.91 -2.07
C LEU A 152 0.86 -22.49 -1.51
N SER A 153 -0.33 -22.13 -1.01
CA SER A 153 -0.56 -20.84 -0.34
C SER A 153 0.29 -20.70 0.94
N VAL A 154 0.37 -21.76 1.76
CA VAL A 154 1.25 -21.79 2.94
C VAL A 154 2.71 -21.62 2.55
N ASP A 155 3.17 -22.39 1.56
CA ASP A 155 4.56 -22.33 1.11
C ASP A 155 4.92 -20.94 0.57
N LEU A 156 4.02 -20.32 -0.20
CA LEU A 156 4.19 -18.96 -0.70
C LEU A 156 4.21 -17.91 0.42
N ALA A 157 3.32 -18.02 1.41
CA ALA A 157 3.29 -17.10 2.55
C ALA A 157 4.60 -17.17 3.36
N ARG A 158 5.14 -18.39 3.55
CA ARG A 158 6.43 -18.60 4.23
C ARG A 158 7.60 -17.99 3.44
N LEU A 159 7.64 -18.20 2.13
CA LEU A 159 8.64 -17.58 1.25
C LEU A 159 8.52 -16.04 1.24
N ALA A 160 7.30 -15.51 1.30
CA ALA A 160 7.09 -14.06 1.42
C ALA A 160 7.65 -13.52 2.74
N LEU A 161 7.50 -14.26 3.85
CA LEU A 161 8.09 -13.93 5.15
C LEU A 161 9.62 -14.01 5.11
N GLU A 162 10.19 -15.01 4.46
CA GLU A 162 11.63 -15.14 4.26
C GLU A 162 12.18 -13.97 3.42
N LYS A 163 11.53 -13.63 2.31
CA LYS A 163 11.87 -12.45 1.49
C LYS A 163 11.80 -11.18 2.32
N ALA A 164 10.75 -11.00 3.13
CA ALA A 164 10.60 -9.84 4.00
C ALA A 164 11.72 -9.71 5.04
N LYS A 165 12.30 -10.83 5.52
CA LYS A 165 13.41 -10.80 6.49
C LYS A 165 14.77 -10.47 5.88
N GLN A 166 14.90 -10.41 4.56
CA GLN A 166 16.18 -10.16 3.91
C GLN A 166 16.71 -8.76 4.29
N PRO A 167 17.99 -8.62 4.72
CA PRO A 167 18.54 -7.33 5.15
C PRO A 167 18.40 -6.22 4.10
N LYS A 168 18.49 -6.57 2.81
CA LYS A 168 18.34 -5.63 1.69
C LYS A 168 16.97 -4.95 1.66
N ILE A 169 15.91 -5.64 2.08
CA ILE A 169 14.53 -5.10 2.13
C ILE A 169 14.37 -4.09 3.27
N LYS A 170 15.15 -4.24 4.36
CA LYS A 170 15.15 -3.29 5.47
C LYS A 170 16.05 -2.10 5.20
N ALA A 171 17.22 -2.33 4.61
CA ALA A 171 18.27 -1.33 4.47
C ALA A 171 17.99 -0.28 3.39
N ASP A 172 17.24 -0.63 2.34
CA ASP A 172 16.95 0.26 1.21
C ASP A 172 15.44 0.53 1.09
N PRO A 173 14.98 1.78 1.27
CA PRO A 173 13.59 2.17 1.12
C PRO A 173 12.97 1.82 -0.25
N LEU A 174 13.76 1.86 -1.34
CA LEU A 174 13.25 1.49 -2.67
C LEU A 174 12.99 -0.01 -2.78
N HIS A 175 13.89 -0.84 -2.25
CA HIS A 175 13.66 -2.28 -2.17
C HIS A 175 12.49 -2.61 -1.25
N HIS A 176 12.31 -1.85 -0.16
CA HIS A 176 11.17 -1.99 0.73
C HIS A 176 9.84 -1.72 0.00
N LEU A 177 9.74 -0.57 -0.68
CA LEU A 177 8.54 -0.19 -1.41
C LEU A 177 8.24 -1.14 -2.58
N GLN A 178 9.26 -1.54 -3.34
CA GLN A 178 9.08 -2.52 -4.43
C GLN A 178 8.53 -3.84 -3.89
N TRP A 179 9.05 -4.32 -2.77
CA TRP A 179 8.55 -5.53 -2.11
C TRP A 179 7.08 -5.40 -1.69
N GLN A 180 6.67 -4.25 -1.14
CA GLN A 180 5.27 -4.00 -0.80
C GLN A 180 4.36 -3.98 -2.03
N ILE A 181 4.80 -3.36 -3.13
CA ILE A 181 4.04 -3.30 -4.38
C ILE A 181 3.86 -4.71 -4.98
N ASP A 182 4.93 -5.51 -5.03
CA ASP A 182 4.87 -6.90 -5.52
C ASP A 182 3.87 -7.73 -4.70
N ARG A 183 3.88 -7.53 -3.38
CA ARG A 183 2.97 -8.18 -2.45
C ARG A 183 1.52 -7.76 -2.70
N LEU A 184 1.24 -6.46 -2.77
CA LEU A 184 -0.11 -5.95 -3.02
C LEU A 184 -0.68 -6.45 -4.35
N ARG A 185 0.14 -6.52 -5.40
CA ARG A 185 -0.25 -7.09 -6.70
C ARG A 185 -0.66 -8.57 -6.57
N SER A 186 0.12 -9.34 -5.81
CA SER A 186 -0.16 -10.76 -5.58
C SER A 186 -1.44 -10.96 -4.76
N GLU A 187 -1.65 -10.15 -3.73
CA GLU A 187 -2.86 -10.19 -2.90
C GLU A 187 -4.12 -9.81 -3.70
N LEU A 188 -4.04 -8.78 -4.54
CA LEU A 188 -5.14 -8.36 -5.42
C LEU A 188 -5.49 -9.45 -6.44
N LEU A 189 -4.49 -10.07 -7.07
CA LEU A 189 -4.72 -11.17 -8.00
C LEU A 189 -5.38 -12.37 -7.29
N ASN A 190 -4.88 -12.73 -6.11
CA ASN A 190 -5.49 -13.80 -5.31
C ASN A 190 -6.95 -13.48 -4.97
N LEU A 191 -7.22 -12.23 -4.56
CA LEU A 191 -8.58 -11.79 -4.25
C LEU A 191 -9.49 -11.88 -5.47
N GLN A 192 -9.02 -11.49 -6.66
CA GLN A 192 -9.77 -11.61 -7.91
C GLN A 192 -10.09 -13.07 -8.23
N VAL A 193 -9.09 -13.96 -8.15
CA VAL A 193 -9.28 -15.41 -8.39
C VAL A 193 -10.29 -16.00 -7.40
N GLU A 194 -10.21 -15.65 -6.11
CA GLU A 194 -11.18 -16.11 -5.11
C GLU A 194 -12.60 -15.59 -5.39
N PHE A 195 -12.75 -14.33 -5.82
CA PHE A 195 -14.06 -13.79 -6.21
C PHE A 195 -14.66 -14.51 -7.41
N GLU A 196 -13.85 -14.81 -8.44
CA GLU A 196 -14.31 -15.55 -9.62
C GLU A 196 -14.71 -16.99 -9.30
N ARG A 197 -14.12 -17.61 -8.28
CA ARG A 197 -14.45 -18.99 -7.87
C ARG A 197 -15.74 -19.12 -7.07
N ILE A 198 -16.14 -18.06 -6.36
CA ILE A 198 -17.36 -18.05 -5.54
C ILE A 198 -18.60 -17.71 -6.38
N ARG A 199 -18.39 -17.12 -7.57
CA ARG A 199 -19.45 -16.72 -8.49
C ARG A 199 -19.87 -17.86 -9.42
#